data_AF-A0A2C9JEL9-F1
#
_entry.id   AF-A0A2C9JEL9-F1
#
_cell.length_a   1.000
_cell.length_b   1.000
_cell.length_c   1.000
_cell.angle_alpha   90.00
_cell.angle_beta   90.00
_cell.angle_gamma   90.00
#
_symmetry.space_group_name_H-M   'P 1'
#
loop_
_entity.id
_entity.type
_entity.pdbx_description
1 polymer ?
#
loop_
_entity_poly.entity_id
_entity_poly.type
_entity_poly.pdbx_seq_one_letter_code
_entity_poly.pdbx_strand_id
1 'polypeptide(L)'
;TTVDSISVTTVSDDQEIQLLPNSLCLLVSKTNPTENSDWNKSTTKLKPLNCGKKVNSTQYDHLRGISERHQHTHIPEPDVAMVFQTNHKSSEVDMNDLEQKLRKANRDLERDSTGQKQQSAQVYNLIGNFWRIKGNTQTSIECFRKALSISPEDPEILLNLARVLFNLQYLDDAIFLARRSLHLQPSGQNAWLQHYTLGEILKSYGHPQEAAMHFNQALLLNPGFQPARSHLRDLDTDSHPSVTHLTLFIILFLVVGVLFGIVTSIESNFQDTSLSDSSKVQQRHFNRAMAMRSIKLGINPRMCRIRKTNS
;
A
#
# COMPACT_ATOMS: atom_id res chain seq x y z
N THR A 1 -71.38 -2.39 32.29
CA THR A 1 -72.00 -3.67 31.92
C THR A 1 -71.00 -4.46 31.09
N THR A 2 -70.48 -5.55 31.67
CA THR A 2 -69.89 -6.77 31.07
C THR A 2 -68.72 -6.58 30.08
N VAL A 3 -67.42 -6.87 30.37
CA VAL A 3 -66.75 -8.11 30.85
C VAL A 3 -67.00 -9.26 29.85
N ASP A 4 -66.04 -9.66 28.98
CA ASP A 4 -64.93 -10.64 29.16
C ASP A 4 -64.21 -10.79 27.78
N SER A 5 -62.98 -11.29 27.54
CA SER A 5 -61.89 -11.84 28.34
C SER A 5 -60.68 -12.11 27.42
N ILE A 6 -59.50 -11.92 28.03
CA ILE A 6 -58.10 -12.19 27.66
C ILE A 6 -57.82 -13.61 27.09
N SER A 7 -56.82 -13.74 26.20
CA SER A 7 -55.75 -14.75 26.37
C SER A 7 -54.42 -14.28 25.77
N VAL A 8 -53.49 -14.03 26.69
CA VAL A 8 -52.05 -13.78 26.49
C VAL A 8 -51.34 -15.12 26.71
N THR A 9 -50.36 -15.45 25.87
CA THR A 9 -49.27 -16.34 26.28
C THR A 9 -47.94 -15.68 25.90
N THR A 10 -47.31 -15.12 26.93
CA THR A 10 -45.88 -14.81 26.98
C THR A 10 -45.14 -16.05 27.45
N VAL A 11 -44.06 -16.43 26.77
CA VAL A 11 -42.89 -17.02 27.43
C VAL A 11 -41.67 -16.28 26.91
N SER A 12 -40.92 -15.78 27.87
CA SER A 12 -39.78 -14.90 27.80
C SER A 12 -38.46 -15.67 27.81
N ASP A 13 -37.37 -14.91 27.61
CA ASP A 13 -35.98 -15.17 28.04
C ASP A 13 -35.19 -16.12 27.11
N ASP A 14 -33.96 -15.84 26.64
CA ASP A 14 -32.92 -14.89 27.06
C ASP A 14 -31.80 -14.89 25.97
N GLN A 15 -31.02 -13.79 25.87
CA GLN A 15 -29.58 -13.75 25.50
C GLN A 15 -29.14 -14.23 24.09
N GLU A 16 -28.12 -13.72 23.40
CA GLU A 16 -27.20 -12.58 23.48
C GLU A 16 -26.48 -12.55 22.11
N ILE A 17 -25.93 -11.40 21.74
CA ILE A 17 -25.14 -11.17 20.52
C ILE A 17 -23.78 -11.88 20.67
N GLN A 18 -23.39 -12.77 19.74
CA GLN A 18 -21.97 -13.08 19.49
C GLN A 18 -21.63 -13.30 18.01
N LEU A 19 -20.49 -12.72 17.65
CA LEU A 19 -19.88 -12.64 16.33
C LEU A 19 -19.31 -13.98 15.83
N LEU A 20 -19.44 -14.20 14.49
CA LEU A 20 -18.54 -14.84 13.49
C LEU A 20 -17.53 -15.94 13.93
N PRO A 21 -17.29 -17.01 13.12
CA PRO A 21 -16.85 -16.82 11.72
C PRO A 21 -17.34 -17.82 10.66
N ASN A 22 -17.42 -17.30 9.44
CA ASN A 22 -17.66 -18.01 8.20
C ASN A 22 -16.69 -19.19 7.98
N SER A 23 -17.24 -20.38 7.77
CA SER A 23 -16.60 -21.45 7.01
C SER A 23 -17.63 -22.22 6.18
N LEU A 24 -17.38 -22.22 4.88
CA LEU A 24 -17.79 -23.16 3.82
C LEU A 24 -19.28 -23.44 3.48
N CYS A 25 -19.56 -23.11 2.21
CA CYS A 25 -20.12 -23.96 1.15
C CYS A 25 -21.61 -24.37 1.11
N LEU A 26 -22.17 -24.03 -0.05
CA LEU A 26 -23.03 -24.84 -0.93
C LEU A 26 -24.37 -25.35 -0.39
N LEU A 27 -25.46 -24.74 -0.88
CA LEU A 27 -26.60 -25.52 -1.36
C LEU A 27 -27.13 -24.95 -2.68
N VAL A 28 -26.80 -25.66 -3.76
CA VAL A 28 -27.48 -25.59 -5.06
C VAL A 28 -28.81 -26.33 -4.90
N SER A 29 -29.93 -25.61 -4.96
CA SER A 29 -31.26 -26.21 -5.06
C SER A 29 -31.54 -26.58 -6.52
N LYS A 30 -31.61 -27.88 -6.81
CA LYS A 30 -32.17 -28.45 -8.03
C LYS A 30 -33.69 -28.38 -7.96
N THR A 31 -34.33 -27.72 -8.92
CA THR A 31 -35.69 -28.06 -9.33
C THR A 31 -35.74 -28.07 -10.86
N ASN A 32 -36.28 -29.16 -11.43
CA ASN A 32 -36.56 -29.34 -12.85
C ASN A 32 -38.08 -29.45 -13.04
N PRO A 33 -38.61 -29.24 -14.25
CA PRO A 33 -39.65 -28.26 -14.47
C PRO A 33 -41.03 -28.88 -14.70
N THR A 34 -42.08 -28.17 -14.33
CA THR A 34 -43.42 -28.37 -14.89
C THR A 34 -43.72 -27.26 -15.88
N GLU A 35 -44.00 -27.68 -17.11
CA GLU A 35 -44.43 -26.86 -18.23
C GLU A 35 -45.55 -25.90 -17.82
N ASN A 36 -45.33 -24.61 -18.01
CA ASN A 36 -46.42 -23.70 -18.32
C ASN A 36 -45.97 -22.74 -19.42
N SER A 37 -46.54 -22.95 -20.59
CA SER A 37 -46.40 -22.16 -21.80
C SER A 37 -47.00 -20.76 -21.58
N ASP A 38 -46.16 -19.73 -21.58
CA ASP A 38 -46.45 -18.37 -22.13
C ASP A 38 -45.49 -17.27 -21.63
N TRP A 39 -44.18 -17.54 -21.61
CA TRP A 39 -43.16 -16.48 -21.42
C TRP A 39 -41.95 -16.62 -22.36
N ASN A 40 -42.20 -17.02 -23.61
CA ASN A 40 -41.15 -17.33 -24.59
C ASN A 40 -40.86 -16.19 -25.60
N LYS A 41 -40.84 -14.93 -25.15
CA LYS A 41 -40.25 -13.81 -25.92
C LYS A 41 -39.53 -12.84 -24.96
N SER A 42 -38.20 -12.84 -25.02
CA SER A 42 -37.27 -11.85 -24.42
C SER A 42 -36.48 -12.25 -23.16
N THR A 43 -35.91 -13.46 -23.14
CA THR A 43 -34.66 -13.73 -22.38
C THR A 43 -33.61 -14.31 -23.32
N THR A 44 -33.23 -13.55 -24.34
CA THR A 44 -31.89 -13.71 -24.92
C THR A 44 -30.90 -13.67 -23.76
N LYS A 45 -30.21 -14.77 -23.46
CA LYS A 45 -29.07 -14.79 -22.52
C LYS A 45 -28.13 -13.65 -22.89
N LEU A 46 -28.24 -12.53 -22.17
CA LEU A 46 -27.44 -11.34 -22.41
C LEU A 46 -25.99 -11.74 -22.14
N LYS A 47 -25.13 -11.68 -23.17
CA LYS A 47 -23.69 -11.98 -23.01
C LYS A 47 -23.11 -11.08 -21.90
N PRO A 48 -22.28 -11.63 -21.00
CA PRO A 48 -21.65 -10.85 -19.94
C PRO A 48 -20.81 -9.71 -20.54
N LEU A 49 -20.73 -8.57 -19.82
CA LEU A 49 -19.89 -7.45 -20.23
C LEU A 49 -18.45 -7.93 -20.45
N ASN A 50 -17.77 -7.46 -21.49
CA ASN A 50 -16.38 -7.83 -21.76
C ASN A 50 -15.66 -6.68 -22.45
N CYS A 51 -14.33 -6.77 -22.56
CA CYS A 51 -13.48 -5.82 -23.28
C CYS A 51 -13.25 -6.17 -24.75
N GLY A 52 -14.13 -6.97 -25.36
CA GLY A 52 -14.01 -7.40 -26.75
C GLY A 52 -12.88 -8.40 -26.99
N LYS A 53 -12.23 -8.29 -28.16
CA LYS A 53 -11.16 -9.21 -28.58
C LYS A 53 -9.90 -9.04 -27.72
N LYS A 54 -9.34 -10.18 -27.28
CA LYS A 54 -8.07 -10.25 -26.53
C LYS A 54 -6.94 -9.55 -27.26
N VAL A 55 -6.06 -8.91 -26.49
CA VAL A 55 -4.84 -8.30 -27.01
C VAL A 55 -3.72 -9.34 -27.04
N ASN A 56 -2.93 -9.34 -28.12
CA ASN A 56 -1.79 -10.23 -28.27
C ASN A 56 -0.69 -9.92 -27.25
N SER A 57 -0.22 -8.66 -27.20
CA SER A 57 0.80 -8.21 -26.25
C SER A 57 0.63 -6.73 -25.87
N THR A 58 1.02 -6.38 -24.65
CA THR A 58 1.19 -4.99 -24.18
C THR A 58 2.60 -4.80 -23.64
N GLN A 59 3.06 -3.55 -23.54
CA GLN A 59 4.39 -3.24 -23.00
C GLN A 59 4.56 -3.68 -21.53
N TYR A 60 3.47 -3.93 -20.81
CA TYR A 60 3.46 -4.27 -19.39
C TYR A 60 3.29 -5.77 -19.12
N ASP A 61 3.18 -6.61 -20.16
CA ASP A 61 2.95 -8.06 -19.97
C ASP A 61 4.13 -8.80 -19.32
N HIS A 62 5.29 -8.15 -19.21
CA HIS A 62 6.46 -8.65 -18.48
C HIS A 62 6.28 -8.59 -16.95
N LEU A 63 5.33 -7.79 -16.44
CA LEU A 63 5.02 -7.70 -15.02
C LEU A 63 4.35 -8.98 -14.56
N ARG A 64 4.82 -9.54 -13.44
CA ARG A 64 4.40 -10.86 -12.97
C ARG A 64 2.89 -10.93 -12.76
N GLY A 65 2.33 -9.94 -12.06
CA GLY A 65 0.90 -9.82 -11.82
C GLY A 65 0.05 -9.68 -13.10
N ILE A 66 0.61 -9.22 -14.21
CA ILE A 66 -0.11 -9.17 -15.50
C ILE A 66 0.04 -10.49 -16.26
N SER A 67 1.23 -11.10 -16.22
CA SER A 67 1.50 -12.38 -16.86
C SER A 67 0.65 -13.52 -16.25
N GLU A 68 0.51 -13.53 -14.92
CA GLU A 68 -0.21 -14.54 -14.14
C GLU A 68 -1.72 -14.23 -14.00
N ARG A 69 -2.26 -13.26 -14.75
CA ARG A 69 -3.64 -12.75 -14.64
C ARG A 69 -4.77 -13.79 -14.63
N HIS A 70 -4.54 -14.98 -15.17
CA HIS A 70 -5.52 -16.08 -15.22
C HIS A 70 -5.62 -16.84 -13.90
N GLN A 71 -4.67 -16.67 -12.98
CA GLN A 71 -4.57 -17.42 -11.72
C GLN A 71 -5.06 -16.60 -10.51
N HIS A 72 -5.35 -15.32 -10.70
CA HIS A 72 -5.72 -14.42 -9.61
C HIS A 72 -7.07 -14.73 -9.01
N THR A 73 -7.15 -14.53 -7.70
CA THR A 73 -8.41 -14.61 -6.95
C THR A 73 -9.32 -13.43 -7.27
N HIS A 74 -10.60 -13.61 -6.97
CA HIS A 74 -11.60 -12.55 -7.14
C HIS A 74 -11.60 -11.64 -5.91
N ILE A 75 -11.26 -10.37 -6.08
CA ILE A 75 -11.16 -9.39 -4.98
C ILE A 75 -12.02 -8.16 -5.32
N PRO A 76 -13.23 -8.02 -4.73
CA PRO A 76 -14.12 -6.90 -5.03
C PRO A 76 -13.63 -5.59 -4.38
N GLU A 77 -13.70 -4.50 -5.14
CA GLU A 77 -13.35 -3.15 -4.71
C GLU A 77 -14.58 -2.21 -4.78
N PRO A 78 -15.52 -2.30 -3.81
CA PRO A 78 -16.77 -1.54 -3.88
C PRO A 78 -16.56 -0.02 -3.91
N ASP A 79 -15.52 0.49 -3.26
CA ASP A 79 -15.21 1.92 -3.19
C ASP A 79 -14.90 2.54 -4.57
N VAL A 80 -14.52 1.72 -5.56
CA VAL A 80 -14.30 2.15 -6.95
C VAL A 80 -15.61 2.63 -7.61
N ALA A 81 -16.77 2.26 -7.07
CA ALA A 81 -18.08 2.73 -7.54
C ALA A 81 -18.21 4.26 -7.49
N MET A 82 -17.47 4.93 -6.59
CA MET A 82 -17.45 6.39 -6.49
C MET A 82 -17.01 7.07 -7.80
N VAL A 83 -16.21 6.40 -8.64
CA VAL A 83 -15.77 6.92 -9.95
C VAL A 83 -16.95 7.11 -10.91
N PHE A 84 -18.05 6.37 -10.73
CA PHE A 84 -19.24 6.45 -11.57
C PHE A 84 -20.29 7.44 -11.04
N GLN A 85 -20.06 8.05 -9.87
CA GLN A 85 -20.97 9.01 -9.28
C GLN A 85 -20.67 10.41 -9.82
N THR A 86 -21.51 10.90 -10.72
CA THR A 86 -21.37 12.23 -11.32
C THR A 86 -21.92 13.35 -10.43
N ASN A 87 -22.73 13.01 -9.42
CA ASN A 87 -23.26 13.93 -8.43
C ASN A 87 -23.15 13.29 -7.05
N HIS A 88 -22.44 13.94 -6.11
CA HIS A 88 -22.32 13.55 -4.68
C HIS A 88 -23.67 13.48 -3.91
N LYS A 89 -24.81 13.47 -4.60
CA LYS A 89 -26.17 13.50 -4.06
C LYS A 89 -26.99 12.22 -4.29
N SER A 90 -26.58 11.32 -5.20
CA SER A 90 -27.34 10.08 -5.45
C SER A 90 -26.75 8.91 -4.67
N SER A 91 -27.56 8.38 -3.74
CA SER A 91 -27.37 7.09 -3.08
C SER A 91 -27.18 5.98 -4.10
N GLU A 92 -26.13 5.18 -3.90
CA GLU A 92 -25.88 3.85 -4.47
C GLU A 92 -25.87 3.74 -6.00
N VAL A 93 -24.75 3.26 -6.55
CA VAL A 93 -24.63 2.99 -7.99
C VAL A 93 -25.35 1.68 -8.30
N ASP A 94 -26.46 1.73 -9.04
CA ASP A 94 -27.11 0.53 -9.57
C ASP A 94 -26.16 -0.17 -10.56
N MET A 95 -25.60 -1.29 -10.12
CA MET A 95 -24.63 -2.06 -10.88
C MET A 95 -25.21 -2.67 -12.16
N ASN A 96 -26.53 -2.93 -12.22
CA ASN A 96 -27.16 -3.49 -13.41
C ASN A 96 -27.35 -2.41 -14.49
N ASP A 97 -27.81 -1.22 -14.09
CA ASP A 97 -27.91 -0.06 -14.99
C ASP A 97 -26.52 0.36 -15.49
N LEU A 98 -25.52 0.38 -14.61
CA LEU A 98 -24.14 0.66 -15.00
C LEU A 98 -23.61 -0.38 -16.00
N GLU A 99 -23.86 -1.68 -15.77
CA GLU A 99 -23.46 -2.73 -16.71
C GLU A 99 -24.14 -2.53 -18.08
N GLN A 100 -25.44 -2.20 -18.09
CA GLN A 100 -26.19 -1.97 -19.32
C GLN A 100 -25.65 -0.76 -20.09
N LYS A 101 -25.33 0.34 -19.42
CA LYS A 101 -24.72 1.54 -20.00
C LYS A 101 -23.35 1.23 -20.61
N LEU A 102 -22.47 0.57 -19.86
CA LEU A 102 -21.14 0.19 -20.34
C LEU A 102 -21.22 -0.79 -21.51
N ARG A 103 -22.19 -1.71 -21.49
CA ARG A 103 -22.42 -2.65 -22.59
C ARG A 103 -22.88 -1.95 -23.86
N LYS A 104 -23.76 -0.95 -23.75
CA LYS A 104 -24.16 -0.12 -24.89
C LYS A 104 -22.95 0.61 -25.47
N ALA A 105 -22.17 1.29 -24.61
CA ALA A 105 -20.95 1.99 -25.02
C ALA A 105 -19.95 1.06 -25.72
N ASN A 106 -19.73 -0.15 -25.20
CA ASN A 106 -18.83 -1.13 -25.84
C ASN A 106 -19.32 -1.55 -27.23
N ARG A 107 -20.63 -1.77 -27.41
CA ARG A 107 -21.19 -2.13 -28.74
C ARG A 107 -21.08 -0.98 -29.74
N ASP A 108 -21.29 0.24 -29.28
CA ASP A 108 -21.22 1.42 -30.14
C ASP A 108 -19.77 1.63 -30.62
N LEU A 109 -18.78 1.38 -29.75
CA LEU A 109 -17.36 1.37 -30.12
C LEU A 109 -16.99 0.24 -31.10
N GLU A 110 -17.52 -0.97 -30.92
CA GLU A 110 -17.23 -2.09 -31.83
C GLU A 110 -17.84 -1.88 -33.24
N ARG A 111 -18.90 -1.08 -33.35
CA ARG A 111 -19.54 -0.73 -34.62
C ARG A 111 -18.85 0.43 -35.32
N ASP A 112 -18.29 1.36 -34.57
CA ASP A 112 -17.58 2.52 -35.11
C ASP A 112 -16.18 2.12 -35.61
N SER A 113 -16.08 1.82 -36.91
CA SER A 113 -14.81 1.55 -37.58
C SER A 113 -13.91 2.79 -37.78
N THR A 114 -14.40 3.98 -37.44
CA THR A 114 -13.89 5.27 -37.96
C THR A 114 -13.09 6.13 -36.96
N GLY A 115 -12.71 5.60 -35.79
CA GLY A 115 -11.41 5.96 -35.20
C GLY A 115 -11.34 7.07 -34.16
N GLN A 116 -12.15 6.99 -33.08
CA GLN A 116 -11.81 7.66 -31.82
C GLN A 116 -11.03 6.72 -30.89
N LYS A 117 -9.75 6.47 -31.22
CA LYS A 117 -8.88 5.57 -30.44
C LYS A 117 -8.84 5.95 -28.95
N GLN A 118 -8.70 7.25 -28.65
CA GLN A 118 -8.64 7.71 -27.25
C GLN A 118 -9.95 7.46 -26.48
N GLN A 119 -11.11 7.68 -27.11
CA GLN A 119 -12.42 7.40 -26.47
C GLN A 119 -12.61 5.89 -26.22
N SER A 120 -12.09 5.05 -27.12
CA SER A 120 -12.12 3.60 -26.95
C SER A 120 -11.32 3.14 -25.73
N ALA A 121 -10.12 3.70 -25.51
CA ALA A 121 -9.31 3.40 -24.33
C ALA A 121 -10.04 3.75 -23.02
N GLN A 122 -10.70 4.92 -22.97
CA GLN A 122 -11.48 5.36 -21.81
C GLN A 122 -12.64 4.42 -21.48
N VAL A 123 -13.38 3.94 -22.49
CA VAL A 123 -14.47 2.98 -22.23
C VAL A 123 -13.94 1.66 -21.70
N TYR A 124 -12.82 1.15 -22.22
CA TYR A 124 -12.20 -0.06 -21.66
C TYR A 124 -11.65 0.15 -20.25
N ASN A 125 -11.16 1.35 -19.91
CA ASN A 125 -10.81 1.73 -18.54
C ASN A 125 -12.03 1.66 -17.61
N LEU A 126 -13.18 2.21 -18.04
CA LEU A 126 -14.42 2.15 -17.27
C LEU A 126 -14.94 0.72 -17.10
N ILE A 127 -14.88 -0.11 -18.14
CA ILE A 127 -15.25 -1.53 -18.03
C ILE A 127 -14.30 -2.26 -17.08
N GLY A 128 -13.00 -1.95 -17.12
CA GLY A 128 -12.01 -2.48 -16.18
C GLY A 128 -12.34 -2.12 -14.73
N ASN A 129 -12.72 -0.86 -14.47
CA ASN A 129 -13.16 -0.39 -13.16
C ASN A 129 -14.47 -1.04 -12.70
N PHE A 130 -15.43 -1.28 -13.60
CA PHE A 130 -16.62 -2.06 -13.29
C PHE A 130 -16.28 -3.48 -12.81
N TRP A 131 -15.31 -4.13 -13.47
CA TRP A 131 -14.86 -5.47 -13.06
C TRP A 131 -14.06 -5.47 -11.75
N ARG A 132 -13.40 -4.37 -11.38
CA ARG A 132 -12.82 -4.18 -10.04
C ARG A 132 -13.90 -4.18 -8.97
N ILE A 133 -15.00 -3.44 -9.19
CA ILE A 133 -16.14 -3.40 -8.26
C ILE A 133 -16.73 -4.79 -8.08
N LYS A 134 -16.92 -5.54 -9.18
CA LYS A 134 -17.42 -6.93 -9.15
C LYS A 134 -16.41 -7.95 -8.63
N GLY A 135 -15.14 -7.57 -8.53
CA GLY A 135 -14.04 -8.44 -8.10
C GLY A 135 -13.55 -9.45 -9.13
N ASN A 136 -13.95 -9.36 -10.41
CA ASN A 136 -13.38 -10.22 -11.44
C ASN A 136 -12.03 -9.65 -11.90
N THR A 137 -10.99 -9.97 -11.14
CA THR A 137 -9.64 -9.45 -11.32
C THR A 137 -9.07 -9.79 -12.69
N GLN A 138 -9.27 -11.02 -13.16
CA GLN A 138 -8.79 -11.45 -14.48
C GLN A 138 -9.40 -10.58 -15.59
N THR A 139 -10.72 -10.41 -15.59
CA THR A 139 -11.41 -9.61 -16.62
C THR A 139 -11.03 -8.15 -16.51
N SER A 140 -10.87 -7.62 -15.28
CA SER A 140 -10.39 -6.27 -15.05
C SER A 140 -9.03 -6.02 -15.69
N ILE A 141 -8.04 -6.89 -15.45
CA ILE A 141 -6.71 -6.79 -16.05
C ILE A 141 -6.79 -6.88 -17.57
N GLU A 142 -7.59 -7.77 -18.15
CA GLU A 142 -7.75 -7.85 -19.61
C GLU A 142 -8.36 -6.57 -20.20
N CYS A 143 -9.28 -5.92 -19.49
CA CYS A 143 -9.84 -4.64 -19.90
C CYS A 143 -8.79 -3.52 -19.87
N PHE A 144 -7.96 -3.45 -18.82
CA PHE A 144 -6.86 -2.48 -18.77
C PHE A 144 -5.78 -2.78 -19.80
N ARG A 145 -5.44 -4.05 -20.06
CA ARG A 145 -4.55 -4.43 -21.16
C ARG A 145 -5.10 -3.98 -22.50
N LYS A 146 -6.42 -4.10 -22.71
CA LYS A 146 -7.08 -3.59 -23.92
C LYS A 146 -6.96 -2.07 -24.03
N ALA A 147 -7.24 -1.35 -22.96
CA ALA A 147 -7.11 0.10 -22.92
C ALA A 147 -5.66 0.56 -23.19
N LEU A 148 -4.67 -0.07 -22.56
CA LEU A 148 -3.24 0.21 -22.76
C LEU A 148 -2.71 -0.22 -24.14
N SER A 149 -3.36 -1.16 -24.82
CA SER A 149 -3.02 -1.45 -26.22
C SER A 149 -3.38 -0.32 -27.18
N ILE A 150 -4.30 0.56 -26.77
CA ILE A 150 -4.78 1.70 -27.55
C ILE A 150 -4.06 2.98 -27.11
N SER A 151 -3.93 3.19 -25.80
CA SER A 151 -3.25 4.34 -25.18
C SER A 151 -2.22 3.83 -24.16
N PRO A 152 -1.00 3.45 -24.62
CA PRO A 152 -0.01 2.78 -23.77
C PRO A 152 0.51 3.61 -22.60
N GLU A 153 0.45 4.93 -22.71
CA GLU A 153 0.99 5.89 -21.75
C GLU A 153 -0.10 6.69 -21.03
N ASP A 154 -1.33 6.18 -20.98
CA ASP A 154 -2.40 6.83 -20.25
C ASP A 154 -2.19 6.68 -18.72
N PRO A 155 -1.96 7.78 -18.00
CA PRO A 155 -1.62 7.71 -16.59
C PRO A 155 -2.77 7.20 -15.72
N GLU A 156 -4.03 7.43 -16.09
CA GLU A 156 -5.17 6.97 -15.31
C GLU A 156 -5.33 5.45 -15.40
N ILE A 157 -5.19 4.91 -16.61
CA ILE A 157 -5.27 3.46 -16.85
C ILE A 157 -4.14 2.74 -16.11
N LEU A 158 -2.91 3.29 -16.16
CA LEU A 158 -1.77 2.75 -15.42
C LEU A 158 -2.01 2.75 -13.90
N LEU A 159 -2.61 3.81 -13.37
CA LEU A 159 -2.93 3.90 -11.95
C LEU A 159 -3.98 2.87 -11.53
N ASN A 160 -5.02 2.69 -12.33
CA ASN A 160 -6.07 1.70 -12.06
C ASN A 160 -5.50 0.27 -12.08
N LEU A 161 -4.61 -0.03 -13.04
CA LEU A 161 -3.93 -1.32 -13.08
C LEU A 161 -2.97 -1.50 -11.89
N ALA A 162 -2.24 -0.46 -11.49
CA ALA A 162 -1.39 -0.49 -10.29
C ALA A 162 -2.19 -0.83 -9.03
N ARG A 163 -3.39 -0.26 -8.86
CA ARG A 163 -4.29 -0.57 -7.74
C ARG A 163 -4.76 -2.02 -7.73
N VAL A 164 -5.06 -2.59 -8.89
CA VAL A 164 -5.40 -4.02 -8.99
C VAL A 164 -4.22 -4.88 -8.54
N LEU A 165 -3.01 -4.58 -9.01
CA LEU A 165 -1.81 -5.34 -8.63
C LEU A 165 -1.45 -5.16 -7.15
N PHE A 166 -1.70 -3.97 -6.60
CA PHE A 166 -1.55 -3.68 -5.17
C PHE A 166 -2.45 -4.58 -4.32
N ASN A 167 -3.75 -4.68 -4.66
CA ASN A 167 -4.68 -5.55 -3.92
C ASN A 167 -4.31 -7.03 -4.02
N LEU A 168 -3.70 -7.44 -5.13
CA LEU A 168 -3.15 -8.78 -5.33
C LEU A 168 -1.78 -9.01 -4.65
N GLN A 169 -1.22 -8.02 -3.96
CA GLN A 169 0.09 -8.06 -3.31
C GLN A 169 1.29 -8.21 -4.26
N TYR A 170 1.14 -7.91 -5.56
CA TYR A 170 2.27 -7.72 -6.49
C TYR A 170 2.85 -6.32 -6.31
N LEU A 171 3.45 -6.07 -5.13
CA LEU A 171 3.85 -4.72 -4.71
C LEU A 171 4.90 -4.11 -5.64
N ASP A 172 5.89 -4.87 -6.11
CA ASP A 172 6.90 -4.37 -7.06
C ASP A 172 6.28 -3.88 -8.39
N ASP A 173 5.41 -4.70 -8.97
CA ASP A 173 4.70 -4.35 -10.22
C ASP A 173 3.78 -3.13 -10.02
N ALA A 174 3.11 -3.06 -8.86
CA ALA A 174 2.26 -1.94 -8.49
C ALA A 174 3.06 -0.64 -8.34
N ILE A 175 4.23 -0.67 -7.67
CA ILE A 175 5.13 0.49 -7.54
C ILE A 175 5.60 0.94 -8.93
N PHE A 176 6.00 -0.01 -9.78
CA PHE A 176 6.46 0.30 -11.14
C PHE A 176 5.39 1.04 -11.94
N LEU A 177 4.16 0.51 -11.97
CA LEU A 177 3.04 1.14 -12.69
C LEU A 177 2.61 2.47 -12.07
N ALA A 178 2.56 2.57 -10.74
CA ALA A 178 2.17 3.81 -10.05
C ALA A 178 3.19 4.93 -10.28
N ARG A 179 4.50 4.63 -10.23
CA ARG A 179 5.55 5.60 -10.56
C ARG A 179 5.48 6.02 -12.03
N ARG A 180 5.24 5.08 -12.95
CA ARG A 180 5.07 5.38 -14.38
C ARG A 180 3.85 6.27 -14.62
N SER A 181 2.71 5.98 -13.97
CA SER A 181 1.51 6.81 -14.00
C SER A 181 1.78 8.24 -13.52
N LEU A 182 2.46 8.40 -12.38
CA LEU A 182 2.82 9.71 -11.84
C LEU A 182 3.74 10.48 -12.79
N HIS A 183 4.71 9.81 -13.42
CA HIS A 183 5.63 10.46 -14.36
C HIS A 183 4.94 10.93 -15.65
N LEU A 184 3.91 10.21 -16.10
CA LEU A 184 3.17 10.51 -17.33
C LEU A 184 2.00 11.48 -17.11
N GLN A 185 1.78 11.97 -15.89
CA GLN A 185 0.73 12.94 -15.61
C GLN A 185 0.96 14.24 -16.41
N PRO A 186 -0.03 14.72 -17.19
CA PRO A 186 0.12 15.95 -17.96
C PRO A 186 0.36 17.16 -17.05
N SER A 187 1.26 18.05 -17.48
CA SER A 187 1.50 19.31 -16.80
C SER A 187 0.22 20.13 -16.73
N GLY A 188 -0.29 20.37 -15.52
CA GLY A 188 -1.56 21.08 -15.26
C GLY A 188 -2.70 20.20 -14.76
N GLN A 189 -2.57 18.87 -14.81
CA GLN A 189 -3.49 17.98 -14.11
C GLN A 189 -3.02 17.73 -12.68
N ASN A 190 -3.97 17.63 -11.76
CA ASN A 190 -3.67 17.38 -10.36
C ASN A 190 -3.35 15.88 -10.16
N ALA A 191 -2.13 15.58 -9.68
CA ALA A 191 -1.63 14.22 -9.47
C ALA A 191 -1.85 13.68 -8.03
N TRP A 192 -2.76 14.28 -7.24
CA TRP A 192 -2.97 13.90 -5.84
C TRP A 192 -3.28 12.40 -5.66
N LEU A 193 -4.06 11.81 -6.58
CA LEU A 193 -4.46 10.40 -6.49
C LEU A 193 -3.27 9.46 -6.80
N GLN A 194 -2.38 9.85 -7.71
CA GLN A 194 -1.15 9.14 -8.02
C GLN A 194 -0.20 9.14 -6.82
N HIS A 195 0.00 10.31 -6.21
CA HIS A 195 0.78 10.42 -4.97
C HIS A 195 0.17 9.57 -3.86
N TYR A 196 -1.13 9.66 -3.63
CA TYR A 196 -1.81 8.86 -2.60
C TYR A 196 -1.64 7.35 -2.83
N THR A 197 -1.95 6.87 -4.04
CA THR A 197 -1.85 5.45 -4.38
C THR A 197 -0.42 4.94 -4.22
N LEU A 198 0.57 5.71 -4.68
CA LEU A 198 1.98 5.33 -4.51
C LEU A 198 2.38 5.30 -3.02
N GLY A 199 1.85 6.21 -2.20
CA GLY A 199 2.01 6.19 -0.75
C GLY A 199 1.44 4.93 -0.09
N GLU A 200 0.23 4.50 -0.47
CA GLU A 200 -0.38 3.26 0.04
C GLU A 200 0.44 2.02 -0.29
N ILE A 201 0.92 1.95 -1.53
CA ILE A 201 1.75 0.83 -2.00
C ILE A 201 3.09 0.83 -1.25
N LEU A 202 3.77 1.97 -1.14
CA LEU A 202 5.07 2.09 -0.44
C LEU A 202 4.95 1.79 1.05
N LYS A 203 3.86 2.21 1.70
CA LYS A 203 3.57 1.86 3.09
C LYS A 203 3.52 0.34 3.27
N SER A 204 2.76 -0.33 2.41
CA SER A 204 2.58 -1.78 2.45
C SER A 204 3.85 -2.55 2.05
N TYR A 205 4.68 -1.95 1.20
CA TYR A 205 6.00 -2.46 0.82
C TYR A 205 7.06 -2.27 1.93
N GLY A 206 6.72 -1.62 3.04
CA GLY A 206 7.63 -1.44 4.17
C GLY A 206 8.55 -0.21 4.07
N HIS A 207 8.18 0.78 3.26
CA HIS A 207 8.91 2.04 3.11
C HIS A 207 8.07 3.22 3.64
N PRO A 208 7.79 3.29 4.95
CA PRO A 208 6.87 4.25 5.53
C PRO A 208 7.34 5.71 5.41
N GLN A 209 8.65 5.96 5.40
CA GLN A 209 9.20 7.31 5.24
C GLN A 209 8.91 7.86 3.84
N GLU A 210 9.09 7.04 2.80
CA GLU A 210 8.73 7.42 1.43
C GLU A 210 7.21 7.57 1.27
N ALA A 211 6.43 6.67 1.89
CA ALA A 211 4.99 6.77 1.90
C ALA A 211 4.51 8.10 2.50
N ALA A 212 5.08 8.53 3.64
CA ALA A 212 4.75 9.80 4.28
C ALA A 212 5.02 11.01 3.35
N MET A 213 6.13 11.00 2.60
CA MET A 213 6.40 12.05 1.60
C MET A 213 5.29 12.11 0.55
N HIS A 214 4.86 10.95 0.03
CA HIS A 214 3.81 10.86 -0.98
C HIS A 214 2.43 11.27 -0.44
N PHE A 215 2.07 10.88 0.79
CA PHE A 215 0.82 11.33 1.41
C PHE A 215 0.80 12.83 1.66
N ASN A 216 1.92 13.42 2.08
CA ASN A 216 2.03 14.87 2.22
C ASN A 216 1.85 15.59 0.88
N GLN A 217 2.44 15.08 -0.21
CA GLN A 217 2.22 15.64 -1.55
C GLN A 217 0.75 15.53 -1.99
N ALA A 218 0.09 14.40 -1.70
CA ALA A 218 -1.33 14.25 -1.97
C ALA A 218 -2.19 15.29 -1.21
N LEU A 219 -1.85 15.60 0.05
CA LEU A 219 -2.53 16.63 0.84
C LEU A 219 -2.20 18.06 0.40
N LEU A 220 -0.98 18.34 -0.05
CA LEU A 220 -0.64 19.64 -0.64
C LEU A 220 -1.51 19.93 -1.86
N LEU A 221 -1.75 18.90 -2.68
CA LEU A 221 -2.54 18.98 -3.89
C LEU A 221 -4.06 18.88 -3.65
N ASN A 222 -4.48 18.20 -2.58
CA ASN A 222 -5.87 18.09 -2.15
C ASN A 222 -5.97 18.13 -0.61
N PRO A 223 -6.01 19.32 0.00
CA PRO A 223 -5.96 19.48 1.46
C PRO A 223 -7.13 18.86 2.23
N GLY A 224 -8.27 18.65 1.56
CA GLY A 224 -9.48 18.07 2.15
C GLY A 224 -9.48 16.54 2.16
N PHE A 225 -8.47 15.89 1.58
CA PHE A 225 -8.48 14.44 1.37
C PHE A 225 -8.17 13.66 2.65
N GLN A 226 -9.23 13.31 3.39
CA GLN A 226 -9.14 12.64 4.69
C GLN A 226 -8.34 11.33 4.68
N PRO A 227 -8.44 10.43 3.66
CA PRO A 227 -7.69 9.18 3.66
C PRO A 227 -6.17 9.34 3.71
N ALA A 228 -5.61 10.36 3.03
CA ALA A 228 -4.17 10.63 3.12
C ALA A 228 -3.78 11.13 4.53
N ARG A 229 -4.64 11.94 5.15
CA ARG A 229 -4.41 12.46 6.51
C ARG A 229 -4.47 11.36 7.56
N SER A 230 -5.38 10.40 7.44
CA SER A 230 -5.43 9.25 8.33
C SER A 230 -4.18 8.39 8.21
N HIS A 231 -3.72 8.08 6.99
CA HIS A 231 -2.50 7.28 6.82
C HIS A 231 -1.26 7.97 7.39
N LEU A 232 -1.13 9.29 7.28
CA LEU A 232 -0.03 10.02 7.91
C LEU A 232 -0.07 9.91 9.44
N ARG A 233 -1.25 10.09 10.03
CA ARG A 233 -1.41 9.94 11.49
C ARG A 233 -1.01 8.54 11.95
N ASP A 234 -1.40 7.51 11.20
CA ASP A 234 -1.07 6.12 11.54
C ASP A 234 0.46 5.87 11.44
N LEU A 235 1.12 6.45 10.44
CA LEU A 235 2.59 6.41 10.33
C LEU A 235 3.30 7.14 11.48
N ASP A 236 2.77 8.29 11.89
CA ASP A 236 3.32 9.05 13.01
C ASP A 236 3.19 8.27 14.32
N THR A 237 2.08 7.56 14.54
CA THR A 237 1.89 6.73 15.74
C THR A 237 2.84 5.54 15.80
N ASP A 238 3.16 4.93 14.66
CA ASP A 238 4.10 3.80 14.60
C ASP A 238 5.56 4.24 14.77
N SER A 239 5.87 5.51 14.45
CA SER A 239 7.25 6.02 14.41
C SER A 239 7.88 6.38 15.77
N HIS A 240 7.16 6.27 16.90
CA HIS A 240 7.66 6.77 18.19
C HIS A 240 7.27 5.97 19.46
N PRO A 241 7.76 4.72 19.61
CA PRO A 241 8.27 4.31 20.92
C PRO A 241 9.72 3.79 20.89
N SER A 242 10.14 3.03 19.89
CA SER A 242 11.45 2.34 19.95
C SER A 242 12.64 3.31 19.86
N VAL A 243 12.62 4.28 18.95
CA VAL A 243 13.74 5.23 18.78
C VAL A 243 13.79 6.26 19.91
N THR A 244 12.64 6.71 20.39
CA THR A 244 12.55 7.63 21.55
C THR A 244 12.96 6.91 22.83
N HIS A 245 12.55 5.65 23.04
CA HIS A 245 13.02 4.85 24.17
C HIS A 245 14.51 4.54 24.08
N LEU A 246 15.04 4.18 22.90
CA LEU A 246 16.47 3.91 22.73
C LEU A 246 17.32 5.16 22.98
N THR A 247 16.91 6.32 22.47
CA THR A 247 17.60 7.59 22.72
C THR A 247 17.53 8.00 24.19
N LEU A 248 16.36 7.87 24.84
CA LEU A 248 16.23 8.11 26.28
C LEU A 248 17.08 7.14 27.11
N PHE A 249 17.17 5.87 26.71
CA PHE A 249 17.99 4.87 27.40
C PHE A 249 19.50 5.17 27.26
N ILE A 250 19.94 5.59 26.07
CA ILE A 250 21.33 6.04 25.84
C ILE A 250 21.64 7.26 26.70
N ILE A 251 20.75 8.26 26.72
CA ILE A 251 20.93 9.47 27.54
C ILE A 251 21.00 9.10 29.02
N LEU A 252 20.10 8.24 29.51
CA LEU A 252 20.11 7.76 30.90
C LEU A 252 21.44 7.07 31.25
N PHE A 253 21.93 6.18 30.38
CA PHE A 253 23.17 5.45 30.62
C PHE A 253 24.39 6.38 30.65
N LEU A 254 24.42 7.39 29.77
CA LEU A 254 25.48 8.41 29.77
C LEU A 254 25.46 9.25 31.05
N VAL A 255 24.30 9.68 31.50
CA VAL A 255 24.16 10.47 32.74
C VAL A 255 24.62 9.64 33.95
N VAL A 256 24.19 8.39 34.06
CA VAL A 256 24.61 7.49 35.15
C VAL A 256 26.12 7.23 35.11
N GLY A 257 26.69 7.00 33.92
CA GLY A 257 28.13 6.79 33.74
C GLY A 257 28.96 8.00 34.18
N VAL A 258 28.53 9.23 33.85
CA VAL A 258 29.19 10.46 34.28
C VAL A 258 29.10 10.62 35.80
N LEU A 259 27.92 10.40 36.39
CA LEU A 259 27.75 10.46 37.85
C LEU A 259 28.63 9.45 38.57
N PHE A 260 28.72 8.22 38.07
CA PHE A 260 29.60 7.19 38.63
C PHE A 260 31.09 7.57 38.51
N GLY A 261 31.50 8.14 37.38
CA GLY A 261 32.87 8.67 37.20
C GLY A 261 33.20 9.79 38.19
N ILE A 262 32.26 10.68 38.47
CA ILE A 262 32.44 11.74 39.47
C ILE A 262 32.58 11.15 40.87
N VAL A 263 31.70 10.21 41.26
CA VAL A 263 31.75 9.58 42.59
C VAL A 263 33.07 8.82 42.81
N THR A 264 33.51 8.03 41.82
CA THR A 264 34.80 7.33 41.89
C THR A 264 36.01 8.27 41.91
N SER A 265 35.92 9.42 41.24
CA SER A 265 36.95 10.47 41.33
C SER A 265 36.99 11.15 42.70
N ILE A 266 35.85 11.31 43.38
CA ILE A 266 35.81 11.87 44.73
C ILE A 266 36.38 10.87 45.74
N GLU A 267 36.01 9.59 45.64
CA GLU A 267 36.52 8.52 46.51
C GLU A 267 38.05 8.41 46.44
N SER A 268 38.61 8.44 45.23
CA SER A 268 40.07 8.42 45.02
C SER A 268 40.77 9.65 45.61
N ASN A 269 40.23 10.85 45.43
CA ASN A 269 40.76 12.06 46.05
C ASN A 269 40.68 12.02 47.59
N PHE A 270 39.66 11.39 48.17
CA PHE A 270 39.52 11.22 49.61
C PHE A 270 40.59 10.26 50.18
N GLN A 271 40.90 9.19 49.43
CA GLN A 271 41.94 8.23 49.79
C GLN A 271 43.33 8.90 49.83
N ASP A 272 43.64 9.75 48.85
CA ASP A 272 44.91 10.49 48.78
C ASP A 272 45.05 11.54 49.89
N THR A 273 43.93 12.15 50.32
CA THR A 273 43.95 13.14 51.42
C THR A 273 44.18 12.46 52.79
N SER A 274 43.68 11.24 52.98
CA SER A 274 43.85 10.47 54.23
C SER A 274 45.26 9.88 54.45
N LEU A 275 46.09 9.83 53.41
CA LEU A 275 47.48 9.35 53.48
C LEU A 275 48.53 10.47 53.51
N SER A 276 48.08 11.74 53.50
CA SER A 276 48.97 12.91 53.50
C SER A 276 49.37 13.42 54.89
N ASP A 277 48.98 12.74 55.97
CA ASP A 277 49.38 13.09 57.35
C ASP A 277 50.32 12.05 57.97
N SER A 278 51.45 11.79 57.31
CA SER A 278 52.66 11.33 57.99
C SER A 278 53.89 11.59 57.13
N SER A 279 54.52 12.73 57.37
CA SER A 279 55.86 13.00 56.86
C SER A 279 56.86 12.04 57.54
N LYS A 280 57.50 11.17 56.76
CA LYS A 280 58.86 10.70 57.05
C LYS A 280 59.60 10.32 55.78
N VAL A 281 60.63 11.11 55.53
CA VAL A 281 61.71 10.94 54.56
C VAL A 281 62.31 9.54 54.68
N GLN A 282 62.35 8.75 53.60
CA GLN A 282 63.42 7.79 53.44
C GLN A 282 63.76 7.52 51.96
N GLN A 283 64.98 7.91 51.65
CA GLN A 283 65.71 7.78 50.40
C GLN A 283 66.33 6.38 50.28
N ARG A 284 66.30 5.79 49.07
CA ARG A 284 67.21 4.76 48.47
C ARG A 284 66.43 3.85 47.51
N HIS A 285 66.92 3.33 46.39
CA HIS A 285 67.91 3.68 45.36
C HIS A 285 67.73 2.62 44.24
N PHE A 286 67.93 3.02 42.97
CA PHE A 286 68.36 2.22 41.80
C PHE A 286 67.42 1.21 41.07
N ASN A 287 67.05 1.64 39.86
CA ASN A 287 67.10 0.97 38.55
C ASN A 287 66.58 -0.46 38.34
N ARG A 288 65.50 -0.57 37.54
CA ARG A 288 65.51 -1.46 36.37
C ARG A 288 64.51 -1.00 35.31
N ALA A 289 65.04 -0.64 34.15
CA ALA A 289 64.27 -0.48 32.92
C ALA A 289 63.67 -1.84 32.51
N MET A 290 62.41 -1.84 32.08
CA MET A 290 61.83 -2.89 31.26
C MET A 290 61.15 -2.25 30.05
N ALA A 291 61.52 -2.78 28.90
CA ALA A 291 61.40 -2.20 27.57
C ALA A 291 59.96 -2.20 27.03
N MET A 292 59.62 -1.14 26.31
CA MET A 292 58.46 -1.11 25.41
C MET A 292 58.65 -2.14 24.28
N ARG A 293 57.71 -3.06 24.15
CA ARG A 293 57.63 -3.99 23.02
C ARG A 293 56.75 -3.35 21.94
N SER A 294 57.37 -2.73 20.95
CA SER A 294 56.69 -2.18 19.77
C SER A 294 56.23 -3.32 18.86
N ILE A 295 54.94 -3.37 18.56
CA ILE A 295 54.36 -4.30 17.59
C ILE A 295 54.64 -3.74 16.19
N LYS A 296 55.52 -4.44 15.46
CA LYS A 296 55.92 -4.15 14.09
C LYS A 296 54.96 -4.86 13.13
N LEU A 297 53.98 -4.15 12.59
CA LEU A 297 53.21 -4.61 11.43
C LEU A 297 54.01 -4.28 10.16
N GLY A 298 54.43 -5.34 9.46
CA GLY A 298 55.23 -5.24 8.26
C GLY A 298 54.41 -4.74 7.07
N ILE A 299 54.85 -3.62 6.49
CA ILE A 299 54.50 -3.22 5.13
C ILE A 299 55.82 -2.99 4.40
N ASN A 300 56.07 -3.81 3.39
CA ASN A 300 57.31 -3.87 2.63
C ASN A 300 57.22 -2.86 1.46
N PRO A 301 58.12 -1.88 1.32
CA PRO A 301 58.08 -0.92 0.22
C PRO A 301 58.99 -1.36 -0.93
N ARG A 302 58.45 -1.40 -2.15
CA ARG A 302 59.27 -1.33 -3.37
C ARG A 302 58.71 -0.30 -4.35
N MET A 303 59.54 0.72 -4.55
CA MET A 303 59.79 1.51 -5.77
C MET A 303 58.72 2.48 -6.29
N CYS A 304 58.97 3.77 -6.02
CA CYS A 304 59.40 4.77 -7.01
C CYS A 304 58.75 4.70 -8.41
N ARG A 305 57.97 5.71 -8.82
CA ARG A 305 58.49 6.89 -9.56
C ARG A 305 57.37 7.88 -9.92
N ILE A 306 57.75 9.14 -9.87
CA ILE A 306 57.06 10.37 -10.26
C ILE A 306 56.57 10.35 -11.72
N ARG A 307 55.35 10.87 -11.98
CA ARG A 307 55.09 11.72 -13.15
C ARG A 307 53.93 12.69 -12.92
N LYS A 308 54.25 13.98 -13.09
CA LYS A 308 53.34 15.12 -13.24
C LYS A 308 52.40 14.89 -14.45
N THR A 309 51.16 15.38 -14.39
CA THR A 309 50.64 16.62 -15.03
C THR A 309 49.10 16.60 -15.07
N ASN A 310 48.54 17.78 -15.38
CA ASN A 310 47.20 18.11 -15.88
C ASN A 310 46.28 18.72 -14.81
N SER A 311 45.96 20.02 -14.89
CA SER A 311 45.03 20.67 -15.85
C SER A 311 43.63 20.13 -15.72
#